data_AF-A0A0M0HPG3-F1
#
_entry.id   AF-A0A0M0HPG3-F1
#
_cell.length_a   1.000
_cell.length_b   1.000
_cell.length_c   1.000
_cell.angle_alpha   90.00
_cell.angle_beta   90.00
_cell.angle_gamma   90.00
#
_symmetry.space_group_name_H-M   'P 1'
#
loop_
_entity.id
_entity.type
_entity.pdbx_description
1 polymer ?
#
loop_
_entity_poly.entity_id
_entity_poly.type
_entity_poly.pdbx_seq_one_letter_code
_entity_poly.pdbx_strand_id
1 'polypeptide(L)' 'MLWETIERVNRLRQKALSDPEFIQSAKAHEKAIKHQEDCCHSEKRKRGKKAKAKSLADVYKQVEFSEDERHH' A
#
# COMPACT_ATOMS: atom_id res chain seq x y z
N MET A 1 12.41 -30.86 2.86
CA MET A 1 13.18 -30.85 4.11
C MET A 1 13.82 -29.47 4.30
N LEU A 2 14.04 -28.99 5.53
CA LEU A 2 14.53 -27.61 5.78
C LEU A 2 15.89 -27.31 5.10
N TRP A 3 16.81 -28.27 5.15
CA TRP A 3 18.15 -28.15 4.56
C TRP A 3 18.14 -28.02 3.04
N GLU A 4 17.28 -28.79 2.37
CA GLU A 4 17.08 -28.70 0.91
C GLU A 4 16.59 -27.30 0.50
N THR A 5 15.70 -26.70 1.31
CA THR A 5 15.18 -25.36 1.04
C THR A 5 16.27 -24.30 1.18
N ILE A 6 17.11 -24.40 2.22
CA ILE A 6 18.21 -23.47 2.46
C ILE A 6 19.23 -23.55 1.31
N GLU A 7 19.61 -24.76 0.89
CA GLU A 7 20.54 -24.94 -0.21
C GLU A 7 19.99 -24.37 -1.52
N ARG A 8 18.72 -24.67 -1.83
CA ARG A 8 18.06 -24.13 -3.02
C ARG A 8 18.04 -22.60 -3.02
N VAL A 9 17.72 -21.98 -1.89
CA VAL A 9 17.73 -20.52 -1.73
C VAL A 9 19.13 -19.94 -1.92
N ASN A 10 20.15 -20.59 -1.35
CA ASN A 10 21.54 -20.13 -1.52
C ASN A 10 22.00 -20.19 -2.98
N ARG A 11 21.67 -21.26 -3.71
CA ARG A 11 21.96 -21.38 -5.15
C ARG A 11 21.27 -20.26 -5.95
N LEU A 12 20.00 -19.98 -5.65
CA LEU A 12 19.25 -18.89 -6.32
C LEU A 12 19.85 -17.52 -6.00
N ARG A 13 20.27 -17.29 -4.75
CA ARG A 13 20.95 -16.06 -4.34
C ARG A 13 22.24 -15.83 -5.11
N GLN A 14 23.07 -16.86 -5.24
CA GLN A 14 24.31 -16.74 -6.00
C GLN A 14 24.06 -16.41 -7.48
N LYS A 15 23.06 -17.06 -8.10
CA LYS A 15 22.64 -16.75 -9.47
C LYS A 15 22.16 -15.30 -9.62
N ALA A 16 21.36 -14.81 -8.68
CA ALA A 16 20.87 -13.45 -8.69
C ALA A 16 22.00 -12.41 -8.47
N LEU A 17 22.99 -12.72 -7.63
CA LEU A 17 24.15 -11.86 -7.39
C LEU A 17 25.16 -11.86 -8.54
N SER A 18 25.18 -12.90 -9.38
CA SER A 18 25.99 -12.92 -10.60
C SER A 18 25.36 -12.13 -11.75
N ASP A 19 24.08 -11.78 -11.65
CA ASP A 19 23.36 -11.03 -12.67
C ASP A 19 23.40 -9.51 -12.37
N PRO A 20 24.12 -8.71 -13.18
CA PRO A 20 24.23 -7.27 -12.98
C PRO A 20 22.89 -6.53 -13.18
N GLU A 21 22.01 -7.02 -14.05
CA GLU A 21 20.69 -6.40 -14.31
C GLU A 21 19.78 -6.58 -13.10
N PHE A 22 19.84 -7.75 -12.47
CA PHE A 22 19.12 -8.01 -11.22
C PHE A 22 19.59 -7.07 -10.10
N ILE A 23 20.90 -6.84 -9.95
CA ILE A 23 21.43 -5.94 -8.92
C ILE A 23 20.98 -4.50 -9.16
N GLN A 24 21.02 -4.04 -10.41
CA GLN A 24 20.63 -2.68 -10.76
C GLN A 24 19.13 -2.44 -10.52
N SER A 25 18.29 -3.36 -10.99
CA SER A 25 16.84 -3.30 -10.76
C SER A 25 16.50 -3.37 -9.27
N ALA A 26 17.16 -4.23 -8.50
CA ALA A 26 16.98 -4.31 -7.05
C ALA A 26 17.36 -2.99 -6.34
N LYS A 27 18.46 -2.34 -6.72
CA LYS A 27 18.86 -1.03 -6.19
C LYS A 27 17.86 0.07 -6.56
N ALA A 28 17.36 0.07 -7.79
CA ALA A 28 16.35 1.03 -8.23
C ALA A 28 15.05 0.87 -7.43
N HIS A 29 14.63 -0.38 -7.21
CA HIS A 29 13.46 -0.71 -6.40
C HIS A 29 13.63 -0.32 -4.93
N GLU A 30 14.80 -0.56 -4.33
CA GLU A 30 15.11 -0.10 -2.96
C GLU A 30 14.96 1.42 -2.82
N LYS A 31 15.47 2.19 -3.79
CA LYS A 31 15.32 3.65 -3.82
C LYS A 31 13.85 4.07 -3.94
N ALA A 32 13.07 3.38 -4.77
CA ALA A 32 11.65 3.66 -4.95
C ALA A 32 10.85 3.44 -3.65
N ILE A 33 11.14 2.35 -2.93
CA ILE A 33 10.51 2.08 -1.62
C ILE A 33 10.84 3.19 -0.63
N LYS A 34 12.13 3.53 -0.45
CA LYS A 34 12.54 4.58 0.49
C LYS A 34 11.87 5.93 0.18
N HIS A 35 11.85 6.31 -1.10
CA HIS A 35 11.17 7.52 -1.55
C HIS A 35 9.67 7.48 -1.24
N GLN A 36 9.00 6.34 -1.46
CA GLN A 36 7.59 6.17 -1.11
C GLN A 36 7.35 6.27 0.39
N GLU A 37 8.19 5.66 1.22
CA GLU A 37 8.11 5.73 2.68
C GLU A 37 8.26 7.18 3.18
N ASP A 38 9.26 7.90 2.66
CA ASP A 38 9.52 9.30 3.00
C ASP A 38 8.34 10.22 2.58
N CYS A 39 7.83 10.06 1.36
CA CYS A 39 6.66 10.80 0.89
C CYS A 39 5.40 10.49 1.70
N CYS A 40 5.14 9.20 1.99
CA CYS A 40 3.98 8.76 2.75
C CYS A 40 3.99 9.28 4.19
N HIS A 41 5.16 9.31 4.85
CA HIS A 41 5.29 9.90 6.17
C HIS A 41 5.07 11.42 6.18
N SER A 42 5.49 12.13 5.13
CA SER A 42 5.24 13.57 4.97
C SER A 42 3.75 13.89 4.75
N GLU A 43 3.04 13.12 3.93
CA GLU A 43 1.61 13.36 3.65
C GLU A 43 0.71 13.08 4.86
N LYS A 44 1.02 12.04 5.65
CA LYS A 44 0.28 11.74 6.89
C LYS A 44 0.33 12.90 7.88
N ARG A 45 1.45 13.63 7.96
CA ARG A 45 1.58 14.82 8.82
C ARG A 45 0.80 16.04 8.32
N LYS A 46 0.57 16.15 7.00
CA LYS A 46 -0.20 17.26 6.39
C LYS A 46 -1.71 17.02 6.39
N ARG A 47 -2.17 15.76 6.30
CA ARG A 47 -3.60 15.41 6.34
C ARG A 47 -4.25 15.59 7.72
N GLY A 48 -3.47 15.50 8.81
CA GLY A 48 -3.97 15.74 10.17
C GLY A 48 -4.50 17.16 10.43
N LYS A 49 -4.17 18.14 9.57
CA LYS A 49 -4.63 19.54 9.71
C LYS A 49 -5.80 19.92 8.79
N LYS A 50 -6.20 19.06 7.83
CA LYS A 50 -7.21 19.39 6.81
C LYS A 50 -8.44 18.49 6.78
N ALA A 51 -8.55 17.51 7.68
CA ALA A 51 -9.70 16.63 7.73
C ALA A 51 -10.57 16.90 8.97
N LYS A 52 -11.31 18.01 8.98
CA LYS A 52 -12.71 17.89 9.42
C LYS A 52 -13.44 17.16 8.30
N ALA A 53 -13.17 15.86 8.19
CA ALA A 53 -13.90 14.99 7.30
C ALA A 53 -15.36 15.10 7.73
N LYS A 54 -16.24 15.53 6.81
CA LYS A 54 -17.68 15.51 7.03
C LYS A 54 -18.02 14.12 7.56
N SER A 55 -18.73 14.07 8.70
CA SER A 55 -19.08 12.78 9.30
C SER A 55 -19.88 11.97 8.29
N LEU A 56 -19.77 10.64 8.32
CA LEU A 56 -20.67 9.79 7.52
C LEU A 56 -22.14 10.19 7.77
N ALA A 57 -22.48 10.62 8.99
CA ALA A 57 -23.80 11.15 9.33
C ALA A 57 -24.18 12.41 8.52
N ASP A 58 -23.24 13.28 8.18
CA ASP A 58 -23.50 14.47 7.34
C ASP A 58 -23.78 14.09 5.87
N VAL A 59 -23.23 12.96 5.40
CA VAL A 59 -23.46 12.46 4.02
C VAL A 59 -24.86 11.86 3.88
N TYR A 60 -25.34 11.14 4.90
CA TYR A 60 -26.68 10.56 4.89
C TYR A 60 -27.80 11.57 5.20
N LYS A 61 -27.47 12.76 5.70
CA LYS A 61 -28.45 13.80 6.07
C LYS A 61 -29.21 14.39 4.88
N GLN A 62 -28.71 14.22 3.65
CA GLN A 62 -29.33 14.75 2.43
C GLN A 62 -30.28 13.77 1.73
N VAL A 63 -30.43 12.55 2.25
CA VAL A 63 -31.36 11.57 1.71
C VAL A 63 -32.61 11.57 2.58
N GLU A 64 -33.61 12.36 2.19
CA GLU A 64 -34.99 12.10 2.61
C GLU A 64 -35.42 10.80 1.94
N PHE A 65 -35.53 9.73 2.73
CA PHE A 65 -36.27 8.56 2.28
C PHE A 65 -37.74 8.95 2.29
N SER A 66 -38.26 9.36 1.13
CA SER A 66 -39.70 9.40 0.93
C SER A 66 -40.21 7.98 1.17
N GLU A 67 -40.97 7.80 2.25
CA GLU A 67 -41.79 6.61 2.48
C GLU A 67 -42.87 6.60 1.39
N ASP A 68 -42.51 6.19 0.18
CA ASP A 68 -43.48 5.86 -0.86
C ASP A 68 -44.12 4.53 -0.48
N GLU A 69 -45.18 4.65 0.33
CA GLU A 69 -46.49 4.02 0.16
C GLU A 69 -46.54 2.97 -0.96
N ARG A 70 -46.91 1.73 -0.59
CA ARG A 70 -47.69 0.71 -1.35
C ARG A 70 -47.34 -0.70 -0.82
N HIS A 71 -48.25 -1.58 -0.38
CA HIS A 71 -49.66 -1.80 -0.65
C HIS A 71 -50.29 -2.55 0.54
N HIS A 72 -51.57 -2.28 0.84
CA HIS A 72 -52.43 -3.14 1.65
C HIS A 72 -53.71 -3.46 0.87
#